data_AF-A0A9W9YRH4-F1
#
_entry.id   AF-A0A9W9YRH4-F1
#
_cell.length_a   1.000
_cell.length_b   1.000
_cell.length_c   1.000
_cell.angle_alpha   90.00
_cell.angle_beta   90.00
_cell.angle_gamma   90.00
#
_symmetry.space_group_name_H-M   'P 1'
#
loop_
_entity.id
_entity.type
_entity.pdbx_description
1 polymer ?
#
loop_
_entity_poly.entity_id
_entity_poly.type
_entity_poly.pdbx_seq_one_letter_code
_entity_poly.pdbx_strand_id
1 'polypeptide(L)'
;MWCIRQSWVTFDSTCQTTPRSAPRSRPSLERVSYYITKQILPPLNRVFSLIGLDVFTWYAELPRVVRIAPLSTEPGDKKKGTISHYFSTMTCPVCQELTPTDLCANCRARPQLSAVTLVSRMRGWERTHQHLAEICYGCCGSRDAKLSCVSLDCPVFLQARALHT
;
A
#
# COMPACT_ATOMS: atom_id res chain seq x y z
N MET A 1 -38.91 -19.89 27.95
CA MET A 1 -38.16 -18.64 28.16
C MET A 1 -37.21 -18.49 26.96
N TRP A 2 -37.63 -18.03 25.77
CA TRP A 2 -37.89 -16.63 25.35
C TRP A 2 -36.92 -15.66 26.06
N CYS A 3 -36.02 -14.97 25.36
CA CYS A 3 -36.29 -13.90 24.38
C CYS A 3 -35.12 -13.73 23.38
N ILE A 4 -35.24 -13.20 22.15
CA ILE A 4 -36.36 -12.72 21.33
C ILE A 4 -35.83 -12.67 19.88
N ARG A 5 -36.70 -13.06 18.95
CA ARG A 5 -36.60 -12.99 17.50
C ARG A 5 -36.90 -11.56 17.01
N GLN A 6 -36.53 -11.26 15.75
CA GLN A 6 -36.88 -10.09 14.89
C GLN A 6 -35.69 -9.11 14.76
N SER A 7 -35.09 -8.87 13.59
CA SER A 7 -35.67 -8.72 12.26
C SER A 7 -34.59 -8.81 11.17
N TRP A 8 -34.83 -9.65 10.14
CA TRP A 8 -34.42 -9.56 8.72
C TRP A 8 -32.98 -9.07 8.42
N VAL A 9 -32.07 -9.88 7.89
CA VAL A 9 -32.12 -10.40 6.51
C VAL A 9 -31.61 -11.83 6.45
N THR A 10 -32.32 -12.61 5.65
CA THR A 10 -32.07 -13.98 5.23
C THR A 10 -30.59 -14.30 4.98
N PHE A 11 -30.11 -15.23 5.79
CA PHE A 11 -29.03 -16.16 5.47
C PHE A 11 -29.49 -16.97 4.24
N ASP A 12 -29.24 -16.43 3.04
CA ASP A 12 -29.43 -17.18 1.80
C ASP A 12 -28.07 -17.60 1.25
N SER A 13 -27.75 -18.84 1.59
CA SER A 13 -27.24 -19.87 0.69
C SER A 13 -27.25 -19.54 -0.81
N THR A 14 -26.33 -18.71 -1.28
CA THR A 14 -25.72 -18.93 -2.59
C THR A 14 -24.31 -18.34 -2.63
N CYS A 15 -23.32 -19.21 -2.43
CA CYS A 15 -21.96 -18.97 -2.91
C CYS A 15 -22.01 -18.85 -4.44
N GLN A 16 -22.34 -17.67 -4.97
CA GLN A 16 -22.08 -17.38 -6.37
C GLN A 16 -20.58 -17.11 -6.51
N THR A 17 -19.87 -18.16 -6.92
CA THR A 17 -18.58 -18.08 -7.61
C THR A 17 -18.68 -17.07 -8.74
N THR A 18 -18.16 -15.86 -8.52
CA THR A 18 -17.79 -14.96 -9.61
C THR A 18 -16.27 -14.85 -9.64
N PRO A 19 -15.60 -15.33 -10.71
CA PRO A 19 -14.19 -15.06 -10.90
C PRO A 19 -14.09 -13.66 -11.51
N ARG A 20 -13.93 -12.64 -10.67
CA ARG A 20 -13.43 -11.33 -11.15
C ARG A 20 -12.05 -11.10 -10.58
N SER A 21 -11.08 -11.51 -11.38
CA SER A 21 -9.73 -10.97 -11.38
C SER A 21 -9.81 -9.45 -11.52
N ALA A 22 -9.96 -8.74 -10.40
CA ALA A 22 -9.72 -7.30 -10.36
C ALA A 22 -8.23 -7.11 -10.69
N PRO A 23 -7.89 -6.44 -11.81
CA PRO A 23 -6.49 -6.20 -12.14
C PRO A 23 -5.86 -5.40 -11.01
N ARG A 24 -4.68 -5.84 -10.55
CA ARG A 24 -3.81 -5.11 -9.63
C ARG A 24 -3.31 -3.84 -10.32
N SER A 25 -4.17 -2.86 -10.52
CA SER A 25 -3.75 -1.54 -10.96
C SER A 25 -3.31 -0.75 -9.73
N ARG A 26 -2.03 -0.41 -9.67
CA ARG A 26 -1.55 0.62 -8.74
C ARG A 26 -2.40 1.87 -9.00
N PRO A 27 -2.98 2.53 -7.97
CA PRO A 27 -3.66 3.79 -8.20
C PRO A 27 -2.67 4.75 -8.85
N SER A 28 -2.99 5.24 -10.04
CA SER A 28 -2.17 6.22 -10.72
C SER A 28 -2.06 7.46 -9.81
N LEU A 29 -0.85 8.05 -9.73
CA LEU A 29 -0.59 9.26 -8.92
C LEU A 29 -1.56 10.41 -9.23
N GLU A 30 -2.12 10.43 -10.44
CA GLU A 30 -3.14 11.36 -10.89
C GLU A 30 -4.45 11.25 -10.10
N ARG A 31 -4.90 10.02 -9.77
CA ARG A 31 -6.14 9.82 -9.01
C ARG A 31 -6.04 10.35 -7.59
N VAL A 32 -4.87 10.21 -6.95
CA VAL A 32 -4.64 10.70 -5.58
C VAL A 32 -4.75 12.23 -5.50
N SER A 33 -4.17 12.93 -6.48
CA SER A 33 -4.21 14.40 -6.55
C SER A 33 -5.64 14.93 -6.68
N TYR A 34 -6.50 14.21 -7.40
CA TYR A 34 -7.92 14.55 -7.51
C TYR A 34 -8.63 14.50 -6.15
N TYR A 35 -8.47 13.42 -5.38
CA TYR A 35 -9.11 13.29 -4.06
C TYR A 35 -8.59 14.34 -3.07
N ILE A 36 -7.28 14.62 -3.08
CA ILE A 36 -6.69 15.66 -2.23
C ILE A 36 -7.32 17.01 -2.56
N THR A 37 -7.26 17.44 -3.83
CA THR A 37 -7.70 18.78 -4.24
C THR A 37 -9.22 18.96 -4.20
N LYS A 38 -10.01 17.91 -4.50
CA LYS A 38 -11.47 18.01 -4.61
C LYS A 38 -12.23 17.63 -3.35
N GLN A 39 -11.67 16.80 -2.48
CA GLN A 39 -12.38 16.32 -1.28
C GLN A 39 -11.72 16.78 0.02
N ILE A 40 -10.39 16.79 0.10
CA ILE A 40 -9.67 17.09 1.34
C ILE A 40 -9.43 18.60 1.50
N LEU A 41 -8.97 19.29 0.46
CA LEU A 41 -8.67 20.72 0.54
C LEU A 41 -9.88 21.61 0.87
N PRO A 42 -11.06 21.44 0.25
CA PRO A 42 -12.21 22.32 0.52
C PRO A 42 -12.68 22.38 1.99
N PRO A 43 -12.84 21.26 2.72
CA PRO A 43 -13.22 21.33 4.14
C PRO A 43 -12.10 21.90 5.01
N LEU A 44 -10.83 21.58 4.72
CA LEU A 44 -9.70 22.15 5.45
C LEU A 44 -9.65 23.67 5.27
N ASN A 45 -9.82 24.17 4.05
CA ASN A 45 -9.80 25.61 3.80
C ASN A 45 -10.88 26.34 4.61
N ARG A 46 -12.10 25.81 4.69
CA ARG A 46 -13.19 26.43 5.49
C ARG A 46 -12.82 26.62 6.96
N VAL A 47 -12.11 25.65 7.55
CA VAL A 47 -11.71 25.71 8.97
C VAL A 47 -10.52 26.65 9.15
N PHE A 48 -9.48 26.51 8.32
CA PHE A 48 -8.25 27.30 8.46
C PHE A 48 -8.39 28.76 8.00
N SER A 49 -9.34 29.05 7.10
CA SER A 49 -9.68 30.43 6.72
C SER A 49 -10.20 31.26 7.91
N LEU A 50 -10.74 30.63 8.97
CA LEU A 50 -11.13 31.34 10.20
C LEU A 50 -9.93 31.91 10.96
N ILE A 51 -8.74 31.34 10.75
CA ILE A 51 -7.47 31.78 11.37
C ILE A 51 -6.69 32.68 10.38
N GLY A 52 -7.27 32.98 9.21
CA GLY A 52 -6.63 33.78 8.16
C GLY A 52 -5.64 33.01 7.28
N LEU A 53 -5.70 31.67 7.29
CA LEU A 53 -4.83 30.81 6.48
C LEU A 53 -5.55 30.33 5.21
N ASP A 54 -4.90 30.46 4.05
CA ASP A 54 -5.35 29.87 2.79
C ASP A 54 -4.65 28.52 2.54
N VAL A 55 -5.44 27.44 2.63
CA VAL A 55 -4.94 26.07 2.51
C VAL A 55 -4.56 25.74 1.06
N PHE A 56 -5.15 26.42 0.07
CA PHE A 56 -4.84 26.16 -1.34
C PHE A 56 -3.44 26.65 -1.71
N THR A 57 -3.10 27.88 -1.31
CA THR A 57 -1.76 28.44 -1.51
C THR A 57 -0.72 27.64 -0.73
N TRP A 58 -1.00 27.32 0.53
CA TRP A 58 -0.11 26.49 1.34
C TRP A 58 0.16 25.12 0.70
N TYR A 59 -0.88 24.43 0.21
CA TYR A 59 -0.74 23.15 -0.50
C TYR A 59 0.08 23.25 -1.80
N ALA A 60 0.04 24.40 -2.49
CA ALA A 60 0.83 24.62 -3.70
C ALA A 60 2.33 24.80 -3.41
N GLU A 61 2.67 25.35 -2.24
CA GLU A 61 4.05 25.61 -1.80
C GLU A 61 4.74 24.36 -1.22
N LEU A 62 3.96 23.34 -0.83
CA LEU A 62 4.49 22.09 -0.30
C LEU A 62 5.35 21.33 -1.36
N PRO A 63 6.59 20.91 -1.03
CA PRO A 63 7.46 20.20 -1.95
C PRO A 63 6.83 18.85 -2.35
N ARG A 64 6.54 18.68 -3.64
CA ARG A 64 5.95 17.45 -4.18
C ARG A 64 7.01 16.39 -4.39
N VAL A 65 7.02 15.38 -3.54
CA VAL A 65 7.90 14.21 -3.71
C VAL A 65 7.37 13.36 -4.87
N VAL A 66 7.89 13.57 -6.07
CA VAL A 66 7.64 12.67 -7.21
C VAL A 66 8.46 11.41 -7.00
N ARG A 67 7.80 10.35 -6.50
CA ARG A 67 8.42 9.03 -6.43
C ARG A 67 8.46 8.43 -7.83
N ILE A 68 9.60 8.58 -8.49
CA ILE A 68 9.89 7.82 -9.72
C ILE A 68 10.10 6.37 -9.25
N ALA A 69 9.09 5.53 -9.44
CA ALA A 69 9.28 4.10 -9.25
C ALA A 69 10.23 3.60 -10.36
N PRO A 70 11.34 2.91 -10.05
CA PRO A 70 12.13 2.28 -11.08
C PRO A 70 11.25 1.27 -11.81
N LEU A 71 11.12 1.44 -13.12
CA LEU A 71 10.47 0.45 -13.98
C LEU A 71 11.36 -0.79 -13.95
N SER A 72 10.86 -1.89 -13.39
CA SER A 72 11.54 -3.18 -13.40
C SER A 72 11.82 -3.56 -14.86
N THR A 73 13.08 -3.45 -15.28
CA THR A 73 13.51 -3.83 -16.62
C THR A 73 13.99 -5.27 -16.53
N GLU A 74 13.21 -6.19 -17.11
CA GLU A 74 13.62 -7.57 -17.36
C GLU A 74 14.93 -7.57 -18.18
N PRO A 75 15.89 -8.47 -17.89
CA PRO A 75 17.19 -8.48 -18.57
C PRO A 75 17.03 -9.13 -19.95
N GLY A 76 16.69 -8.33 -20.95
CA GLY A 76 16.46 -8.84 -22.30
C GLY A 76 16.55 -7.76 -23.37
N ASP A 77 17.73 -7.71 -23.99
CA ASP A 77 17.99 -7.24 -25.34
C ASP A 77 18.21 -5.72 -25.58
N LYS A 78 19.33 -5.46 -26.26
CA LYS A 78 19.93 -4.16 -26.53
C LYS A 78 19.19 -3.50 -27.69
N LYS A 79 18.27 -2.56 -27.43
CA LYS A 79 17.85 -1.57 -28.44
C LYS A 79 17.68 -0.18 -27.86
N LYS A 80 18.22 0.79 -28.60
CA LYS A 80 18.23 2.25 -28.39
C LYS A 80 16.85 2.76 -27.96
N GLY A 81 16.74 3.51 -26.85
CA GLY A 81 15.50 4.19 -26.49
C GLY A 81 15.46 4.82 -25.09
N THR A 82 15.33 6.15 -25.08
CA THR A 82 14.86 7.02 -23.97
C THR A 82 15.78 7.25 -22.77
N ILE A 83 15.79 8.50 -22.31
CA ILE A 83 16.61 9.05 -21.20
C ILE A 83 16.46 8.26 -19.88
N SER A 84 15.41 7.44 -19.73
CA SER A 84 15.12 6.64 -18.54
C SER A 84 16.21 5.62 -18.19
N HIS A 85 16.99 5.15 -19.18
CA HIS A 85 18.10 4.24 -18.93
C HIS A 85 19.18 4.87 -18.02
N TYR A 86 19.37 6.19 -18.06
CA TYR A 86 20.29 6.92 -17.17
C TYR A 86 19.74 7.16 -15.76
N PHE A 87 18.44 6.93 -15.53
CA PHE A 87 17.77 7.11 -14.25
C PHE A 87 17.47 5.79 -13.52
N SER A 88 18.10 4.68 -13.93
CA SER A 88 18.05 3.40 -13.20
C SER A 88 18.86 3.49 -11.90
N THR A 89 18.39 4.33 -10.99
CA THR A 89 18.89 4.39 -9.61
C THR A 89 18.01 3.46 -8.79
N MET A 90 18.63 2.45 -8.18
CA MET A 90 17.99 1.64 -7.16
C MET A 90 17.97 2.43 -5.85
N THR A 91 17.13 2.03 -4.91
CA THR A 91 17.06 2.66 -3.58
C THR A 91 17.64 1.69 -2.57
N CYS A 92 18.59 2.13 -1.75
CA CYS A 92 19.21 1.28 -0.74
C CYS A 92 18.14 0.80 0.27
N PRO A 93 17.95 -0.51 0.48
CA PRO A 93 16.90 -1.05 1.34
C PRO A 93 17.12 -0.78 2.84
N VAL A 94 18.25 -0.20 3.23
CA VAL A 94 18.57 0.16 4.62
C VAL A 94 18.31 1.65 4.87
N CYS A 95 19.02 2.54 4.15
CA CYS A 95 18.96 4.01 4.34
C CYS A 95 18.03 4.75 3.37
N GLN A 96 17.52 4.09 2.32
CA GLN A 96 16.66 4.67 1.29
C GLN A 96 17.30 5.76 0.41
N GLU A 97 18.62 5.85 0.38
CA GLU A 97 19.35 6.70 -0.56
C GLU A 97 19.42 6.06 -1.95
N LEU A 98 19.49 6.90 -3.00
CA LEU A 98 19.66 6.45 -4.37
C LEU A 98 21.05 5.84 -4.56
N THR A 99 21.09 4.63 -5.08
CA THR A 99 22.30 3.87 -5.33
C THR A 99 22.24 3.15 -6.68
N PRO A 100 23.32 3.13 -7.46
CA PRO A 100 23.40 2.29 -8.66
C PRO A 100 23.59 0.80 -8.33
N THR A 101 23.88 0.49 -7.06
CA THR A 101 24.13 -0.86 -6.52
C THR A 101 23.04 -1.28 -5.53
N ASP A 102 22.95 -2.56 -5.19
CA ASP A 102 21.95 -3.11 -4.25
C ASP A 102 22.02 -2.51 -2.84
N LEU A 103 23.21 -2.09 -2.40
CA LEU A 103 23.46 -1.41 -1.14
C LEU A 103 24.36 -0.19 -1.37
N CYS A 104 24.15 0.90 -0.61
CA CYS A 104 25.07 2.04 -0.64
C CYS A 104 26.42 1.68 0.01
N ALA A 105 27.49 2.41 -0.36
CA ALA A 105 28.83 2.18 0.18
C ALA A 105 28.86 2.23 1.73
N ASN A 106 28.09 3.14 2.34
CA ASN A 106 27.98 3.29 3.79
C ASN A 106 27.35 2.04 4.46
N CYS A 107 26.28 1.50 3.87
CA CYS A 107 25.62 0.29 4.39
C CYS A 107 26.44 -0.98 4.13
N ARG A 108 27.25 -0.99 3.07
CA ARG A 108 28.19 -2.06 2.77
C ARG A 108 29.38 -2.09 3.73
N ALA A 109 29.84 -0.92 4.18
CA ALA A 109 30.91 -0.80 5.18
C ALA A 109 30.49 -1.31 6.58
N ARG A 110 29.18 -1.42 6.86
CA ARG A 110 28.63 -1.89 8.15
C ARG A 110 27.68 -3.09 7.98
N PRO A 111 28.21 -4.27 7.60
CA PRO A 111 27.39 -5.44 7.24
C PRO A 111 26.52 -5.97 8.39
N GLN A 112 27.02 -5.91 9.63
CA GLN A 112 26.26 -6.38 10.80
C GLN A 112 25.02 -5.52 11.06
N LEU A 113 25.17 -4.20 10.99
CA LEU A 113 24.07 -3.26 11.19
C LEU A 113 23.03 -3.36 10.07
N SER A 114 23.47 -3.48 8.81
CA SER A 114 22.56 -3.65 7.67
C SER A 114 21.80 -4.96 7.77
N ALA A 115 22.46 -6.07 8.10
CA ALA A 115 21.82 -7.37 8.31
C ALA A 115 20.75 -7.31 9.41
N VAL A 116 21.08 -6.78 10.60
CA VAL A 116 20.12 -6.65 11.71
C VAL A 116 18.93 -5.76 11.34
N THR A 117 19.18 -4.65 10.65
CA THR A 117 18.11 -3.74 10.21
C THR A 117 17.15 -4.43 9.24
N LEU A 118 17.69 -5.14 8.24
CA LEU A 118 16.89 -5.86 7.25
C LEU A 118 16.10 -7.00 7.91
N VAL A 119 16.73 -7.81 8.75
CA VAL A 119 16.07 -8.90 9.48
C VAL A 119 14.99 -8.37 10.41
N SER A 120 15.24 -7.26 11.12
CA SER A 120 14.24 -6.63 11.99
C SER A 120 13.02 -6.15 11.19
N ARG A 121 13.24 -5.53 10.03
CA ARG A 121 12.17 -5.13 9.10
C ARG A 121 11.38 -6.36 8.62
N MET A 122 12.07 -7.40 8.14
CA MET A 122 11.44 -8.67 7.72
C MET A 122 10.57 -9.27 8.83
N ARG A 123 11.07 -9.32 10.07
CA ARG A 123 10.30 -9.80 11.23
C ARG A 123 9.10 -8.90 11.57
N GLY A 124 9.17 -7.60 11.27
CA GLY A 124 8.03 -6.69 11.39
C GLY A 124 6.93 -7.02 10.38
N TRP A 125 7.31 -7.23 9.11
CA TRP A 125 6.40 -7.66 8.05
C TRP A 125 5.74 -9.00 8.39
N GLU A 126 6.53 -9.99 8.80
CA GLU A 126 6.05 -11.32 9.17
C GLU A 126 5.04 -11.27 10.31
N ARG A 127 5.34 -10.54 11.39
CA ARG A 127 4.40 -10.36 12.52
C ARG A 127 3.10 -9.70 12.08
N THR A 128 3.18 -8.70 11.22
CA THR A 128 1.99 -8.01 10.71
C THR A 128 1.15 -8.93 9.85
N HIS A 129 1.80 -9.73 9.00
CA HIS A 129 1.13 -10.74 8.17
C HIS A 129 0.42 -11.80 9.03
N GLN A 130 1.13 -12.37 10.01
CA GLN A 130 0.58 -13.37 10.93
C GLN A 130 -0.61 -12.80 11.73
N HIS A 131 -0.48 -11.58 12.25
CA HIS A 131 -1.55 -10.93 12.99
C HIS A 131 -2.82 -10.72 12.15
N LEU A 132 -2.68 -10.23 10.91
CA LEU A 132 -3.82 -10.09 10.01
C LEU A 132 -4.43 -11.44 9.62
N ALA A 133 -3.61 -12.47 9.45
CA ALA A 133 -4.08 -13.82 9.20
C ALA A 133 -4.90 -14.37 10.38
N GLU A 134 -4.44 -14.17 11.62
CA GLU A 134 -5.18 -14.55 12.84
C GLU A 134 -6.56 -13.88 12.92
N ILE A 135 -6.63 -12.57 12.62
CA ILE A 135 -7.90 -11.85 12.57
C ILE A 135 -8.83 -12.44 11.50
N CYS A 136 -8.30 -12.70 10.31
CA CYS A 136 -9.07 -13.32 9.22
C CYS A 136 -9.57 -14.72 9.63
N TYR A 137 -8.76 -15.53 10.31
CA TYR A 137 -9.17 -16.84 10.79
C TYR A 137 -10.28 -16.76 11.85
N GLY A 138 -10.18 -15.81 12.78
CA GLY A 138 -11.24 -15.56 13.76
C GLY A 138 -12.56 -15.13 13.11
N CYS A 139 -12.50 -14.35 12.03
CA CYS A 139 -13.66 -13.88 11.29
C CYS A 139 -14.30 -14.95 10.40
N CYS A 140 -13.48 -15.72 9.67
CA CYS A 140 -13.95 -16.74 8.72
C CYS A 140 -14.23 -18.10 9.36
N GLY A 141 -13.83 -18.31 10.62
CA GLY A 141 -14.02 -19.56 11.36
C GLY A 141 -13.25 -20.77 10.80
N SER A 142 -12.35 -20.56 9.84
CA SER A 142 -11.58 -21.60 9.18
C SER A 142 -10.18 -21.11 8.83
N ARG A 143 -9.21 -22.03 8.90
CA ARG A 143 -7.80 -21.82 8.51
C ARG A 143 -7.50 -22.22 7.06
N ASP A 144 -8.53 -22.65 6.34
CA ASP A 144 -8.36 -23.21 5.01
C ASP A 144 -8.02 -22.11 3.99
N ALA A 145 -6.87 -22.23 3.32
CA ALA A 145 -6.39 -21.26 2.33
C ALA A 145 -7.31 -21.12 1.11
N LYS A 146 -8.25 -22.06 0.96
CA LYS A 146 -9.29 -22.07 -0.08
C LYS A 146 -10.41 -21.07 0.19
N LEU A 147 -10.60 -20.64 1.44
CA LEU A 147 -11.60 -19.65 1.83
C LEU A 147 -10.98 -18.26 1.80
N SER A 148 -10.99 -17.61 0.63
CA SER A 148 -10.55 -16.23 0.49
C SER A 148 -11.68 -15.26 0.84
N CYS A 149 -11.41 -14.34 1.77
CA CYS A 149 -12.31 -13.22 2.03
C CYS A 149 -12.42 -12.35 0.77
N VAL A 150 -13.66 -12.00 0.38
CA VAL A 150 -13.96 -11.16 -0.80
C VAL A 150 -14.63 -9.82 -0.44
N SER A 151 -14.82 -9.55 0.85
CA SER A 151 -15.48 -8.34 1.33
C SER A 151 -14.63 -7.10 1.02
N LEU A 152 -15.15 -6.22 0.17
CA LEU A 152 -14.48 -4.96 -0.20
C LEU A 152 -14.59 -3.89 0.89
N ASP A 153 -15.56 -4.04 1.80
CA ASP A 153 -15.78 -3.15 2.94
C ASP A 153 -14.96 -3.56 4.17
N CYS A 154 -14.25 -4.70 4.11
CA CYS A 154 -13.41 -5.17 5.20
C CYS A 154 -12.05 -4.45 5.20
N PRO A 155 -11.72 -3.63 6.21
CA PRO A 155 -10.43 -2.92 6.25
C PRO A 155 -9.25 -3.89 6.40
N VAL A 156 -9.44 -5.02 7.10
CA VAL A 156 -8.42 -6.07 7.28
C VAL A 156 -8.09 -6.72 5.95
N PHE A 157 -9.08 -6.99 5.10
CA PHE A 157 -8.86 -7.52 3.76
C PHE A 157 -8.07 -6.54 2.88
N LEU A 158 -8.43 -5.25 2.92
CA LEU A 158 -7.71 -4.22 2.17
C LEU A 158 -6.25 -4.10 2.62
N GLN A 159 -6.00 -4.14 3.93
CA GLN A 159 -4.66 -4.09 4.51
C GLN A 159 -3.85 -5.35 4.17
N ALA A 160 -4.44 -6.54 4.32
CA ALA A 160 -3.78 -7.80 3.96
C ALA A 160 -3.42 -7.83 2.46
N ARG A 161 -4.32 -7.36 1.59
CA ARG A 161 -4.08 -7.26 0.14
C ARG A 161 -2.92 -6.31 -0.19
N ALA A 162 -2.74 -5.23 0.58
CA ALA A 162 -1.63 -4.29 0.41
C ALA A 162 -0.27 -4.86 0.83
N LEU A 163 -0.22 -5.86 1.73
CA LEU A 163 1.04 -6.53 2.09
C LEU A 163 1.54 -7.52 1.04
N HIS A 164 0.67 -7.98 0.13
CA HIS A 164 1.00 -8.92 -0.94
C HIS A 164 1.42 -8.23 -2.26
N THR A 165 1.58 -6.91 -2.30
CA THR A 165 1.97 -6.11 -3.47
C THR A 165 3.33 -5.46 -3.27
#